data_AF-K1TNH7-F1
#
_entry.id   AF-K1TNH7-F1
#
_cell.length_a   1.000
_cell.length_b   1.000
_cell.length_c   1.000
_cell.angle_alpha   90.00
_cell.angle_beta   90.00
_cell.angle_gamma   90.00
#
_symmetry.space_group_name_H-M   'P 1'
#
loop_
_entity.id
_entity.type
_entity.pdbx_description
1 polymer ?
#
loop_
_entity_poly.entity_id
_entity_poly.type
_entity_poly.pdbx_seq_one_letter_code
_entity_poly.pdbx_strand_id
1 'polypeptide(L)'
;NSEYLALYGSTNIDLGNGLTSQVYPTQIANNDLGWEKNTQYNVGLDVSLWRGTLGFTADYYYSKTTDMLFDVPVSSVSGLTSSNVNIGSMQNKGIELALTSRRSFGDFSYAFAANWSLNRNKVLSLGDENADIIKESSYAGGYYLTRVGQPVGCYYLLVQDGIFHNQEELDSYPHFDTTTIGDFRFVDANGNGILEKDADRVIVGNYMPDFYYGFSVNL
;
A
#
# COMPACT_ATOMS: atom_id res chain seq x y z
N ASN A 1 10.60 -22.76 27.58
CA ASN A 1 9.11 -22.84 27.51
C ASN A 1 8.40 -21.49 27.46
N SER A 2 9.10 -20.37 27.23
CA SER A 2 8.45 -19.04 27.11
C SER A 2 8.07 -18.65 25.69
N GLU A 3 8.53 -19.41 24.68
CA GLU A 3 8.29 -19.12 23.25
C GLU A 3 6.82 -19.22 22.85
N TYR A 4 6.03 -20.04 23.56
CA TYR A 4 4.60 -20.19 23.28
C TYR A 4 3.71 -19.25 24.08
N LEU A 5 4.22 -18.54 25.11
CA LEU A 5 3.42 -17.60 25.90
C LEU A 5 2.96 -16.39 25.08
N ALA A 6 3.74 -15.99 24.08
CA ALA A 6 3.40 -14.90 23.16
C ALA A 6 2.21 -15.22 22.24
N LEU A 7 1.83 -16.50 22.13
CA LEU A 7 0.70 -16.96 21.32
C LEU A 7 -0.64 -16.92 22.06
N TYR A 8 -0.64 -16.54 23.34
CA TYR A 8 -1.83 -16.51 24.18
C TYR A 8 -2.04 -15.11 24.76
N GLY A 9 -3.29 -14.65 24.70
CA GLY A 9 -3.76 -13.43 25.36
C GLY A 9 -4.63 -13.77 26.56
N SER A 10 -4.79 -12.81 27.46
CA SER A 10 -5.76 -12.88 28.56
C SER A 10 -6.86 -11.86 28.34
N THR A 11 -8.12 -12.27 28.47
CA THR A 11 -9.27 -11.37 28.60
C THR A 11 -10.01 -11.68 29.88
N ASN A 12 -10.81 -10.74 30.36
CA ASN A 12 -11.69 -10.97 31.50
C ASN A 12 -13.12 -11.14 30.98
N ILE A 13 -13.75 -12.26 31.33
CA ILE A 13 -15.16 -12.49 31.04
C ILE A 13 -15.93 -12.49 32.35
N ASP A 14 -17.10 -11.85 32.35
CA ASP A 14 -18.04 -11.94 33.46
C ASP A 14 -19.06 -13.05 33.14
N LEU A 15 -19.03 -14.11 33.94
CA LEU A 15 -19.95 -15.24 33.84
C LEU A 15 -21.14 -15.12 34.80
N GLY A 16 -21.38 -13.92 35.34
CA GLY A 16 -22.45 -13.63 36.30
C GLY A 16 -22.08 -13.86 37.77
N ASN A 17 -20.81 -14.21 38.06
CA ASN A 17 -20.27 -14.37 39.41
C ASN A 17 -18.95 -13.60 39.61
N GLY A 18 -18.72 -12.55 38.82
CA GLY A 18 -17.53 -11.73 38.85
C GLY A 18 -16.58 -12.00 37.67
N LEU A 19 -15.61 -11.11 37.50
CA LEU A 19 -14.63 -11.18 36.41
C LEU A 19 -13.72 -12.39 36.60
N THR A 20 -13.69 -13.25 35.59
CA THR A 20 -12.79 -14.41 35.52
C THR A 20 -11.80 -14.20 34.39
N SER A 21 -10.50 -14.42 34.68
CA SER A 21 -9.44 -14.29 33.68
C SER A 21 -9.40 -15.54 32.81
N GLN A 22 -9.63 -15.37 31.51
CA GLN A 22 -9.58 -16.42 30.52
C GLN A 22 -8.35 -16.23 29.63
N VAL A 23 -7.62 -17.32 29.42
CA VAL A 23 -6.50 -17.37 28.48
C VAL A 23 -7.00 -18.00 27.18
N TYR A 24 -6.73 -17.34 26.06
CA TYR A 24 -7.12 -17.81 24.73
C TYR A 24 -5.95 -17.63 23.76
N PRO A 25 -5.79 -18.50 22.75
CA PRO A 25 -4.77 -18.33 21.73
C PRO A 25 -5.08 -17.08 20.91
N THR A 26 -4.10 -16.20 20.74
CA THR A 26 -4.18 -14.97 19.94
C THR A 26 -3.57 -15.13 18.55
N GLN A 27 -2.70 -16.13 18.34
CA GLN A 27 -2.01 -16.38 17.07
C GLN A 27 -1.73 -17.88 16.86
N ILE A 28 -1.67 -18.30 15.59
CA ILE A 28 -1.17 -19.63 15.20
C ILE A 28 0.36 -19.57 15.26
N ALA A 29 0.98 -20.53 15.95
CA ALA A 29 2.42 -20.73 15.87
C ALA A 29 2.83 -21.05 14.42
N ASN A 30 3.70 -20.24 13.85
CA ASN A 30 4.28 -20.52 12.54
C ASN A 30 5.80 -20.64 12.69
N ASN A 31 6.29 -21.88 12.69
CA ASN A 31 7.72 -22.17 12.83
C ASN A 31 8.50 -21.96 11.52
N ASP A 32 7.80 -21.75 10.40
CA ASP A 32 8.40 -21.45 9.10
C ASP A 32 8.64 -19.94 8.91
N LEU A 33 8.40 -19.14 9.95
CA LEU A 33 8.68 -17.71 9.94
C LEU A 33 10.17 -17.46 9.74
N GLY A 34 10.49 -16.67 8.72
CA GLY A 34 11.84 -16.33 8.33
C GLY A 34 12.00 -14.85 8.01
N TRP A 35 13.23 -14.48 7.67
CA TRP A 35 13.55 -13.14 7.19
C TRP A 35 13.01 -12.92 5.78
N GLU A 36 12.47 -11.74 5.53
CA GLU A 36 12.23 -11.26 4.17
C GLU A 36 13.58 -11.14 3.43
N LYS A 37 13.63 -11.60 2.18
CA LYS A 37 14.85 -11.55 1.36
C LYS A 37 14.68 -10.55 0.24
N ASN A 38 15.68 -9.70 0.02
CA ASN A 38 15.69 -8.77 -1.10
C ASN A 38 16.82 -9.11 -2.09
N THR A 39 16.47 -9.28 -3.36
CA THR A 39 17.42 -9.41 -4.47
C THR A 39 17.34 -8.16 -5.34
N GLN A 40 18.48 -7.47 -5.52
CA GLN A 40 18.54 -6.22 -6.26
C GLN A 40 19.57 -6.27 -7.41
N TYR A 41 19.19 -5.70 -8.55
CA TYR A 41 20.03 -5.42 -9.70
C TYR A 41 20.07 -3.92 -9.93
N ASN A 42 21.26 -3.36 -10.15
CA ASN A 42 21.45 -1.95 -10.46
C ASN A 42 22.37 -1.83 -11.68
N VAL A 43 22.05 -0.91 -12.58
CA VAL A 43 22.88 -0.55 -13.74
C VAL A 43 22.94 0.96 -13.79
N GLY A 44 24.15 1.50 -13.74
CA GLY A 44 24.41 2.93 -13.70
C GLY A 44 25.28 3.40 -14.86
N LEU A 45 25.11 4.66 -15.25
CA LEU A 45 25.95 5.39 -16.19
C LEU A 45 26.34 6.73 -15.56
N ASP A 46 27.65 6.98 -15.48
CA ASP A 46 28.21 8.25 -15.04
C ASP A 46 28.99 8.92 -16.18
N VAL A 47 28.62 10.17 -16.48
CA VAL A 47 29.24 10.96 -17.54
C VAL A 47 29.71 12.29 -16.97
N SER A 48 30.99 12.61 -17.19
CA SER A 48 31.58 13.90 -16.85
C SER A 48 32.19 14.55 -18.10
N LEU A 49 31.71 15.75 -18.43
CA LEU A 49 32.10 16.48 -19.64
C LEU A 49 32.77 17.81 -19.27
N TRP A 50 33.57 18.32 -20.21
CA TRP A 50 34.29 19.61 -20.10
C TRP A 50 35.05 19.78 -18.77
N ARG A 51 35.85 18.77 -18.41
CA ARG A 51 36.66 18.77 -17.18
C ARG A 51 35.81 18.92 -15.91
N GLY A 52 34.64 18.28 -15.88
CA GLY A 52 33.75 18.27 -14.71
C GLY A 52 32.87 19.51 -14.56
N THR A 53 32.70 20.27 -15.65
CA THR A 53 31.72 21.35 -15.71
C THR A 53 30.31 20.79 -15.78
N LEU A 54 30.06 19.74 -16.58
CA LEU A 54 28.76 19.07 -16.63
C LEU A 54 28.93 17.62 -16.16
N GLY A 55 28.12 17.22 -15.19
CA GLY A 55 27.99 15.83 -14.74
C GLY A 55 26.58 15.34 -14.99
N PHE A 56 26.44 14.12 -15.49
CA PHE A 56 25.18 13.43 -15.66
C PHE A 56 25.30 12.01 -15.14
N THR A 57 24.34 11.60 -14.32
CA THR A 57 24.24 10.24 -13.79
C THR A 57 22.86 9.70 -14.11
N ALA A 58 22.80 8.45 -14.55
CA ALA A 58 21.56 7.73 -14.78
C ALA A 58 21.67 6.32 -14.21
N ASP A 59 20.78 5.98 -13.29
CA ASP A 59 20.68 4.68 -12.65
C ASP A 59 19.34 4.04 -12.98
N TYR A 60 19.38 2.75 -13.30
CA TYR A 60 18.22 1.89 -13.35
C TYR A 60 18.36 0.81 -12.29
N TYR A 61 17.31 0.61 -11.51
CA TYR A 61 17.26 -0.45 -10.51
C TYR A 61 16.05 -1.36 -10.67
N TYR A 62 16.24 -2.60 -10.25
CA TYR A 62 15.21 -3.60 -10.05
C TYR A 62 15.48 -4.29 -8.72
N SER A 63 14.53 -4.22 -7.80
CA SER A 63 14.55 -4.84 -6.49
C SER A 63 13.37 -5.80 -6.39
N LYS A 64 13.61 -7.04 -5.95
CA LYS A 64 12.57 -8.04 -5.70
C LYS A 64 12.69 -8.54 -4.27
N THR A 65 11.67 -8.26 -3.48
CA THR A 65 11.51 -8.80 -2.13
C THR A 65 10.68 -10.09 -2.20
N THR A 66 11.18 -11.15 -1.57
CA THR A 66 10.51 -12.44 -1.41
C THR A 66 10.40 -12.79 0.06
N ASP A 67 9.55 -13.78 0.38
CA ASP A 67 9.29 -14.21 1.75
C ASP A 67 8.77 -13.05 2.60
N MET A 68 7.95 -12.16 2.02
CA MET A 68 7.39 -11.01 2.77
C MET A 68 6.43 -11.48 3.86
N LEU A 69 6.54 -10.86 5.02
CA LEU A 69 5.75 -11.16 6.21
C LEU A 69 4.40 -10.45 6.09
N PHE A 70 3.35 -11.22 5.87
CA PHE A 70 1.98 -10.69 5.88
C PHE A 70 1.16 -11.31 6.99
N ASP A 71 0.31 -10.48 7.58
CA ASP A 71 -0.80 -10.92 8.41
C ASP A 71 -1.98 -11.20 7.47
N VAL A 72 -2.21 -12.49 7.18
CA VAL A 72 -3.23 -12.93 6.22
C VAL A 72 -4.45 -13.47 6.94
N PRO A 73 -5.67 -13.26 6.42
CA PRO A 73 -6.87 -13.81 7.02
C PRO A 73 -6.82 -15.35 7.00
N VAL A 74 -7.18 -15.97 8.11
CA VAL A 74 -7.36 -17.43 8.20
C VAL A 74 -8.82 -17.76 8.48
N SER A 75 -9.25 -18.98 8.13
CA SER A 75 -10.62 -19.40 8.35
C SER A 75 -11.01 -19.29 9.83
N SER A 76 -12.11 -18.60 10.12
CA SER A 76 -12.62 -18.40 11.49
C SER A 76 -12.97 -19.72 12.21
N VAL A 77 -13.11 -20.83 11.49
CA VAL A 77 -13.27 -22.18 12.05
C VAL A 77 -12.07 -22.58 12.93
N SER A 78 -10.88 -22.02 12.68
CA SER A 78 -9.71 -22.26 13.52
C SER A 78 -9.73 -21.49 14.86
N GLY A 79 -10.76 -20.68 15.13
CA GLY A 79 -10.87 -19.84 16.31
C GLY A 79 -10.00 -18.59 16.28
N LEU A 80 -9.39 -18.29 15.12
CA LEU A 80 -8.52 -17.12 14.89
C LEU A 80 -8.94 -16.44 13.58
N THR A 81 -8.64 -15.15 13.45
CA THR A 81 -9.03 -14.35 12.27
C THR A 81 -7.86 -14.07 11.32
N SER A 82 -6.62 -14.19 11.78
CA SER A 82 -5.44 -13.98 10.94
C SER A 82 -4.19 -14.77 11.42
N SER A 83 -3.19 -14.88 10.54
CA SER A 83 -1.89 -15.52 10.83
C SER A 83 -0.76 -14.82 10.09
N ASN A 84 0.40 -14.70 10.76
CA ASN A 84 1.63 -14.19 10.14
C ASN A 84 2.30 -15.30 9.33
N VAL A 85 2.57 -15.03 8.06
CA VAL A 85 3.19 -15.99 7.14
C VAL A 85 4.10 -15.28 6.12
N ASN A 86 5.24 -15.90 5.77
CA ASN A 86 6.17 -15.41 4.76
C ASN A 86 5.73 -15.84 3.35
N ILE A 87 4.72 -15.19 2.78
CA ILE A 87 4.07 -15.70 1.55
C ILE A 87 3.99 -14.69 0.41
N GLY A 88 4.49 -13.48 0.64
CA GLY A 88 4.41 -12.42 -0.36
C GLY A 88 5.69 -12.27 -1.18
N SER A 89 5.54 -11.85 -2.43
CA SER A 89 6.66 -11.26 -3.17
C SER A 89 6.25 -9.98 -3.89
N MET A 90 7.18 -9.04 -3.97
CA MET A 90 6.96 -7.70 -4.50
C MET A 90 8.19 -7.25 -5.24
N GLN A 91 8.00 -6.38 -6.23
CA GLN A 91 9.09 -5.72 -6.91
C GLN A 91 8.97 -4.21 -6.82
N ASN A 92 10.13 -3.56 -6.85
CA ASN A 92 10.31 -2.14 -7.10
C ASN A 92 11.26 -2.00 -8.28
N LYS A 93 10.88 -1.21 -9.28
CA LYS A 93 11.76 -0.88 -10.40
C LYS A 93 11.73 0.62 -10.64
N GLY A 94 12.87 1.20 -10.94
CA GLY A 94 12.94 2.65 -11.08
C GLY A 94 14.12 3.14 -11.88
N ILE A 95 14.04 4.43 -12.20
CA ILE A 95 15.10 5.19 -12.86
C ILE A 95 15.39 6.39 -11.97
N GLU A 96 16.67 6.68 -11.77
CA GLU A 96 17.14 7.88 -11.09
C GLU A 96 18.07 8.63 -12.04
N LEU A 97 17.80 9.91 -12.24
CA LEU A 97 18.59 10.80 -13.10
C LEU A 97 19.10 11.94 -12.25
N ALA A 98 20.37 12.29 -12.42
CA ALA A 98 20.97 13.47 -11.82
C ALA A 98 21.73 14.26 -12.87
N LEU A 99 21.59 15.58 -12.83
CA LEU A 99 22.30 16.53 -13.66
C LEU A 99 22.98 17.55 -12.76
N THR A 100 24.27 17.77 -12.97
CA THR A 100 25.03 18.78 -12.25
C THR A 100 25.77 19.66 -13.23
N SER A 101 25.84 20.96 -12.95
CA SER A 101 26.66 21.89 -13.71
C SER A 101 27.36 22.88 -12.79
N ARG A 102 28.65 23.10 -12.98
CA ARG A 102 29.40 24.09 -12.20
C ARG A 102 30.44 24.80 -13.06
N ARG A 103 30.52 26.12 -12.91
CA ARG A 103 31.50 26.92 -13.64
C ARG A 103 31.78 28.25 -12.95
N SER A 104 32.98 28.77 -13.16
CA SER A 104 33.38 30.12 -12.78
C SER A 104 33.71 30.95 -14.02
N PHE A 105 33.32 32.22 -14.00
CA PHE A 105 33.54 33.23 -15.02
C PHE A 105 34.04 34.52 -14.34
N GLY A 106 35.36 34.65 -14.17
CA GLY A 106 35.93 35.74 -13.39
C GLY A 106 35.40 35.72 -11.95
N ASP A 107 34.76 36.81 -11.54
CA ASP A 107 34.22 36.98 -10.18
C ASP A 107 32.85 36.30 -9.98
N PHE A 108 32.23 35.79 -11.04
CA PHE A 108 30.96 35.08 -10.97
C PHE A 108 31.18 33.57 -10.95
N SER A 109 30.52 32.87 -10.04
CA SER A 109 30.46 31.40 -10.03
C SER A 109 29.03 30.92 -10.09
N TYR A 110 28.82 29.68 -10.51
CA TYR A 110 27.57 29.00 -10.25
C TYR A 110 27.78 27.52 -10.01
N ALA A 111 26.86 26.94 -9.26
CA ALA A 111 26.67 25.49 -9.17
C ALA A 111 25.18 25.18 -9.23
N PHE A 112 24.81 24.28 -10.12
CA PHE A 112 23.46 23.79 -10.32
C PHE A 112 23.46 22.28 -10.12
N ALA A 113 22.43 21.77 -9.44
CA ALA A 113 22.14 20.35 -9.38
C ALA A 113 20.64 20.13 -9.54
N ALA A 114 20.26 19.10 -10.28
CA ALA A 114 18.90 18.64 -10.40
C ALA A 114 18.86 17.11 -10.33
N ASN A 115 17.78 16.58 -9.77
CA ASN A 115 17.49 15.16 -9.77
C ASN A 115 16.03 14.93 -10.19
N TRP A 116 15.80 13.76 -10.78
CA TRP A 116 14.49 13.24 -11.11
C TRP A 116 14.51 11.73 -10.88
N SER A 117 13.50 11.19 -10.20
CA SER A 117 13.41 9.75 -9.97
C SER A 117 11.99 9.24 -10.11
N LEU A 118 11.88 7.99 -10.53
CA LEU A 118 10.61 7.30 -10.70
C LEU A 118 10.75 5.89 -10.15
N ASN A 119 9.80 5.48 -9.31
CA ASN A 119 9.70 4.13 -8.78
C ASN A 119 8.34 3.55 -9.13
N ARG A 120 8.30 2.28 -9.53
CA ARG A 120 7.07 1.52 -9.75
C ARG A 120 7.11 0.26 -8.91
N ASN A 121 6.17 0.19 -7.97
CA ASN A 121 5.94 -0.97 -7.14
C ASN A 121 4.92 -1.91 -7.78
N LYS A 122 5.10 -3.20 -7.57
CA LYS A 122 4.13 -4.22 -8.00
C LYS A 122 4.20 -5.44 -7.09
N VAL A 123 3.06 -5.85 -6.56
CA VAL A 123 2.90 -7.14 -5.88
C VAL A 123 2.95 -8.25 -6.93
N LEU A 124 3.81 -9.24 -6.71
CA LEU A 124 4.06 -10.35 -7.62
C LEU A 124 3.31 -11.62 -7.19
N SER A 125 3.19 -11.88 -5.90
CA SER A 125 2.45 -13.02 -5.35
C SER A 125 2.00 -12.75 -3.91
N LEU A 126 0.91 -13.39 -3.49
CA LEU A 126 0.35 -13.34 -2.13
C LEU A 126 -0.17 -14.72 -1.69
N GLY A 127 0.64 -15.52 -1.01
CA GLY A 127 0.19 -16.87 -0.66
C GLY A 127 0.04 -17.78 -1.87
N ASP A 128 -0.47 -18.98 -1.59
CA ASP A 128 -0.69 -19.98 -2.63
C ASP A 128 -1.85 -19.59 -3.56
N GLU A 129 -2.84 -18.84 -3.05
CA GLU A 129 -4.06 -18.49 -3.79
C GLU A 129 -4.07 -17.07 -4.35
N ASN A 130 -3.04 -16.25 -4.07
CA ASN A 130 -3.01 -14.83 -4.44
C ASN A 130 -4.24 -14.05 -3.94
N ALA A 131 -4.75 -14.46 -2.78
CA ALA A 131 -5.91 -13.83 -2.17
C ALA A 131 -5.63 -12.37 -1.83
N ASP A 132 -6.63 -11.53 -2.05
CA ASP A 132 -6.56 -10.11 -1.71
C ASP A 132 -6.41 -9.90 -0.21
N ILE A 133 -5.50 -8.99 0.16
CA ILE A 133 -5.37 -8.54 1.54
C ILE A 133 -6.06 -7.18 1.64
N ILE A 134 -7.23 -7.17 2.26
CA ILE A 134 -8.00 -5.96 2.56
C ILE A 134 -7.77 -5.58 4.01
N LYS A 135 -7.33 -4.35 4.27
CA LYS A 135 -7.14 -3.81 5.62
C LYS A 135 -7.91 -2.52 5.80
N GLU A 136 -8.62 -2.39 6.91
CA GLU A 136 -9.24 -1.15 7.32
C GLU A 136 -8.17 -0.12 7.76
N SER A 137 -8.38 1.13 7.40
CA SER A 137 -7.56 2.26 7.83
C SER A 137 -7.90 2.66 9.27
N SER A 138 -7.04 3.48 9.88
CA SER A 138 -7.36 4.12 11.17
C SER A 138 -8.50 5.14 11.06
N TYR A 139 -8.88 5.53 9.85
CA TYR A 139 -10.01 6.40 9.56
C TYR A 139 -11.23 5.59 9.14
N ALA A 140 -12.37 5.87 9.76
CA ALA A 140 -13.63 5.19 9.45
C ALA A 140 -13.96 5.28 7.95
N GLY A 141 -14.22 4.13 7.33
CA GLY A 141 -14.55 4.03 5.90
C GLY A 141 -13.34 4.02 4.95
N GLY A 142 -12.11 4.17 5.45
CA GLY A 142 -10.90 4.01 4.67
C GLY A 142 -10.49 2.55 4.59
N TYR A 143 -10.23 2.03 3.39
CA TYR A 143 -9.69 0.68 3.21
C TYR A 143 -8.51 0.68 2.25
N TYR A 144 -7.57 -0.22 2.50
CA TYR A 144 -6.44 -0.50 1.64
C TYR A 144 -6.55 -1.92 1.10
N LEU A 145 -6.21 -2.08 -0.18
CA LEU A 145 -6.16 -3.36 -0.86
C LEU A 145 -4.74 -3.62 -1.34
N THR A 146 -4.21 -4.79 -0.99
CA THR A 146 -3.01 -5.35 -1.61
C THR A 146 -3.44 -6.52 -2.49
N ARG A 147 -3.21 -6.38 -3.80
CA ARG A 147 -3.61 -7.34 -4.83
C ARG A 147 -2.45 -7.61 -5.77
N VAL A 148 -2.29 -8.87 -6.17
CA VAL A 148 -1.30 -9.25 -7.19
C VAL A 148 -1.51 -8.46 -8.47
N GLY A 149 -0.42 -7.91 -9.01
CA GLY A 149 -0.47 -7.09 -10.21
C GLY A 149 -0.54 -5.59 -9.94
N GLN A 150 -0.94 -5.18 -8.74
CA GLN A 150 -1.10 -3.78 -8.34
C GLN A 150 0.04 -3.32 -7.41
N PRO A 151 0.23 -2.01 -7.21
CA PRO A 151 1.04 -1.51 -6.10
C PRO A 151 0.53 -2.04 -4.75
N VAL A 152 1.44 -2.23 -3.81
CA VAL A 152 1.06 -2.60 -2.43
C VAL A 152 0.23 -1.48 -1.80
N GLY A 153 -0.82 -1.85 -1.04
CA GLY A 153 -1.62 -0.90 -0.26
C GLY A 153 -2.35 0.16 -1.09
N CYS A 154 -2.97 -0.22 -2.20
CA CYS A 154 -3.85 0.65 -2.98
C CYS A 154 -5.03 1.17 -2.15
N TYR A 155 -5.50 2.38 -2.44
CA TYR A 155 -6.75 2.90 -1.86
C TYR A 155 -7.92 2.12 -2.44
N TYR A 156 -8.74 1.53 -1.57
CA TYR A 156 -9.88 0.68 -1.95
C TYR A 156 -11.16 1.28 -1.39
N LEU A 157 -11.87 2.06 -2.19
CA LEU A 157 -12.96 2.93 -1.72
C LEU A 157 -14.15 2.88 -2.67
N LEU A 158 -15.30 3.36 -2.20
CA LEU A 158 -16.45 3.65 -3.06
C LEU A 158 -16.15 4.89 -3.89
N VAL A 159 -16.54 4.87 -5.17
CA VAL A 159 -16.34 6.01 -6.08
C VAL A 159 -17.57 6.88 -6.05
N GLN A 160 -17.41 8.13 -5.65
CA GLN A 160 -18.47 9.12 -5.71
C GLN A 160 -18.63 9.64 -7.15
N ASP A 161 -19.86 9.66 -7.66
CA ASP A 161 -20.20 10.16 -9.00
C ASP A 161 -21.24 11.29 -9.00
N GLY A 162 -21.54 11.86 -7.82
CA GLY A 162 -22.42 13.01 -7.71
C GLY A 162 -23.03 13.20 -6.33
N ILE A 163 -24.16 13.91 -6.33
CA ILE A 163 -25.07 14.09 -5.20
C ILE A 163 -26.50 13.84 -5.69
N PHE A 164 -27.39 13.43 -4.79
CA PHE A 164 -28.83 13.32 -5.10
C PHE A 164 -29.50 14.70 -5.01
N HIS A 165 -30.05 15.23 -6.10
CA HIS A 165 -30.65 16.56 -6.13
C HIS A 165 -32.14 16.58 -5.81
N ASN A 166 -32.84 15.48 -6.08
CA ASN A 166 -34.28 15.37 -5.96
C ASN A 166 -34.71 13.92 -5.70
N GLN A 167 -35.99 13.71 -5.41
CA GLN A 167 -36.53 12.40 -5.07
C GLN A 167 -36.49 11.42 -6.26
N GLU A 168 -36.66 11.90 -7.50
CA GLU A 168 -36.65 11.05 -8.69
C GLU A 168 -35.26 10.41 -8.90
N GLU A 169 -34.19 11.17 -8.67
CA GLU A 169 -32.82 10.64 -8.68
C GLU A 169 -32.61 9.60 -7.58
N LEU A 170 -33.11 9.86 -6.37
CA LEU A 170 -32.98 8.94 -5.25
C LEU A 170 -33.71 7.62 -5.53
N ASP A 171 -34.95 7.68 -6.04
CA ASP A 171 -35.76 6.50 -6.32
C ASP A 171 -35.25 5.66 -7.51
N SER A 172 -34.51 6.27 -8.44
CA SER A 172 -34.07 5.64 -9.69
C SER A 172 -32.66 5.07 -9.68
N TYR A 173 -31.84 5.41 -8.68
CA TYR A 173 -30.42 5.06 -8.66
C TYR A 173 -30.05 4.26 -7.39
N PRO A 174 -29.17 3.25 -7.46
CA PRO A 174 -28.75 2.46 -6.29
C PRO A 174 -28.15 3.31 -5.15
N HIS A 175 -28.66 3.15 -3.93
CA HIS A 175 -28.22 3.91 -2.76
C HIS A 175 -28.33 3.07 -1.48
N PHE A 176 -27.74 3.55 -0.39
CA PHE A 176 -27.92 2.91 0.92
C PHE A 176 -29.26 3.33 1.52
N ASP A 177 -29.88 2.47 2.33
CA ASP A 177 -31.17 2.75 2.97
C ASP A 177 -31.21 4.06 3.79
N THR A 178 -30.06 4.55 4.25
CA THR A 178 -29.93 5.79 5.03
C THR A 178 -29.70 7.03 4.17
N THR A 179 -29.58 6.89 2.84
CA THR A 179 -29.27 7.98 1.92
C THR A 179 -30.49 8.88 1.71
N THR A 180 -30.27 10.19 1.71
CA THR A 180 -31.29 11.21 1.51
C THR A 180 -30.88 12.22 0.44
N ILE A 181 -31.83 13.05 -0.01
CA ILE A 181 -31.55 14.13 -0.95
C ILE A 181 -30.48 15.06 -0.36
N GLY A 182 -29.42 15.33 -1.12
CA GLY A 182 -28.23 16.09 -0.70
C GLY A 182 -27.03 15.22 -0.35
N ASP A 183 -27.22 13.91 -0.10
CA ASP A 183 -26.12 12.99 0.16
C ASP A 183 -25.37 12.61 -1.13
N PHE A 184 -24.15 12.07 -0.95
CA PHE A 184 -23.32 11.59 -2.04
C PHE A 184 -23.95 10.38 -2.74
N ARG A 185 -23.79 10.38 -4.07
CA ARG A 185 -24.10 9.24 -4.93
C ARG A 185 -22.82 8.48 -5.24
N PHE A 186 -22.89 7.15 -5.18
CA PHE A 186 -21.75 6.26 -5.39
C PHE A 186 -22.01 5.30 -6.55
N VAL A 187 -20.98 5.02 -7.33
CA VAL A 187 -21.02 4.07 -8.44
C VAL A 187 -21.29 2.66 -7.89
N ASP A 188 -22.32 2.00 -8.40
CA ASP A 188 -22.45 0.54 -8.36
C ASP A 188 -21.38 -0.06 -9.28
N ALA A 189 -20.31 -0.57 -8.67
CA ALA A 189 -19.11 -0.96 -9.39
C ALA A 189 -19.25 -2.35 -10.02
N ASN A 190 -20.11 -3.19 -9.46
CA ASN A 190 -20.34 -4.55 -9.96
C ASN A 190 -21.54 -4.62 -10.93
N GLY A 191 -22.39 -3.59 -10.96
CA GLY A 191 -23.47 -3.40 -11.93
C GLY A 191 -24.72 -4.26 -11.66
N ASN A 192 -24.91 -4.74 -10.43
CA ASN A 192 -26.06 -5.57 -10.05
C ASN A 192 -27.31 -4.76 -9.64
N GLY A 193 -27.22 -3.42 -9.62
CA GLY A 193 -28.29 -2.51 -9.21
C GLY A 193 -28.43 -2.35 -7.70
N ILE A 194 -27.52 -2.90 -6.89
CA ILE A 194 -27.55 -2.89 -5.43
C ILE A 194 -26.22 -2.31 -4.94
N LEU A 195 -26.30 -1.22 -4.17
CA LEU A 195 -25.10 -0.61 -3.59
C LEU A 195 -24.71 -1.32 -2.29
N GLU A 196 -23.59 -2.04 -2.30
CA GLU A 196 -23.04 -2.81 -1.20
C GLU A 196 -21.62 -2.36 -0.85
N LYS A 197 -21.39 -2.00 0.41
CA LYS A 197 -20.10 -1.41 0.84
C LYS A 197 -18.88 -2.27 0.53
N ASP A 198 -19.01 -3.59 0.62
CA ASP A 198 -17.87 -4.50 0.42
C ASP A 198 -17.69 -4.93 -1.04
N ALA A 199 -18.79 -5.04 -1.78
CA ALA A 199 -18.78 -5.48 -3.18
C ALA A 199 -18.50 -4.34 -4.18
N ASP A 200 -18.86 -3.09 -3.85
CA ASP A 200 -18.74 -1.95 -4.77
C ASP A 200 -17.51 -1.08 -4.57
N ARG A 201 -16.64 -1.44 -3.64
CA ARG A 201 -15.33 -0.78 -3.53
C ARG A 201 -14.46 -1.13 -4.72
N VAL A 202 -13.69 -0.16 -5.18
CA VAL A 202 -12.72 -0.34 -6.26
C VAL A 202 -11.39 0.31 -5.89
N ILE A 203 -10.34 -0.08 -6.61
CA ILE A 203 -9.04 0.59 -6.49
C ILE A 203 -9.16 1.98 -7.12
N VAL A 204 -9.06 3.02 -6.29
CA VAL A 204 -9.15 4.43 -6.73
C VAL A 204 -7.78 5.10 -6.88
N GLY A 205 -6.72 4.42 -6.46
CA GLY A 205 -5.35 4.93 -6.59
C GLY A 205 -4.38 4.23 -5.64
N ASN A 206 -3.20 4.81 -5.48
CA ASN A 206 -2.19 4.37 -4.53
C ASN A 206 -1.42 5.59 -4.00
N TYR A 207 -0.70 5.40 -2.89
CA TYR A 207 0.04 6.48 -2.22
C TYR A 207 1.43 6.76 -2.82
N MET A 208 1.84 6.03 -3.85
CA MET A 208 3.15 6.21 -4.46
C MET A 208 3.11 7.33 -5.51
N PRO A 209 3.97 8.34 -5.40
CA PRO A 209 4.08 9.39 -6.41
C PRO A 209 4.46 8.85 -7.78
N ASP A 210 3.99 9.51 -8.83
CA ASP A 210 4.36 9.16 -10.20
C ASP A 210 5.86 9.35 -10.47
N PHE A 211 6.45 10.39 -9.87
CA PHE A 211 7.88 10.68 -9.87
C PHE A 211 8.22 11.68 -8.74
N TYR A 212 9.51 11.78 -8.42
CA TYR A 212 10.09 12.80 -7.56
C TYR A 212 11.06 13.64 -8.38
N TYR A 213 11.24 14.90 -7.98
CA TYR A 213 12.23 15.78 -8.56
C TYR A 213 12.70 16.81 -7.54
N GLY A 214 13.89 17.36 -7.76
CA GLY A 214 14.43 18.43 -6.95
C GLY A 214 15.54 19.14 -7.71
N PHE A 215 15.78 20.41 -7.37
CA PHE A 215 16.89 21.17 -7.92
C PHE A 215 17.45 22.16 -6.90
N SER A 216 18.70 22.55 -7.08
CA SER A 216 19.39 23.56 -6.30
C SER A 216 20.28 24.42 -7.20
N VAL A 217 20.44 25.69 -6.81
CA VAL A 217 21.26 26.68 -7.49
C VAL A 217 22.05 27.44 -6.44
N ASN A 218 23.36 27.55 -6.63
CA ASN A 218 24.26 28.43 -5.91
C ASN A 218 24.91 29.38 -6.91
N LEU A 219 25.06 30.66 -6.54
CA LEU A 219 25.63 31.73 -7.34
C LEU A 219 26.76 32.41 -6.55
#